data_AF-A0A960LSB5-F1
#
_entry.id   AF-A0A960LSB5-F1
#
_cell.length_a   1.000
_cell.length_b   1.000
_cell.length_c   1.000
_cell.angle_alpha   90.00
_cell.angle_beta   90.00
_cell.angle_gamma   90.00
#
_symmetry.space_group_name_H-M   'P 1'
#
loop_
_entity.id
_entity.type
_entity.pdbx_description
1 polymer ?
#
loop_
_entity_poly.entity_id
_entity_poly.type
_entity_poly.pdbx_seq_one_letter_code
_entity_poly.pdbx_strand_id
1 'polypeptide(L)'
;LVGLMLACLMAAMMSSADTYMIVTSGLVTRNVYAAYINKNASERTYLLVARGTGLIIIIGASVIALTKADVFGQFKLAVELPILFAAPFWIGMFWRRANSRAVWATIAFSIVFFFTLPPLLPSLFPGMRTDPGLTEPSWVTTRITTRPATAADVARHEAWVKVSAEAKEKGDEALLKQIGPEPPAAAVGEMIEVTVKSGGKSIFWQGGLNPVAEVSMETVEERQEENTRILVQRFTNAHEGVGDFNADFLLYHWLGVDLSKVSKSTIETLRLPPRLLMPFLVLILVSLVTRREREEVLDRYFAKMRTVVDPDPEIDRRNLEAAYANPRQHESRRLFPGTDWEFVRPRRIDVVGFLISVGVCFLIVGLLALLAGVGS
;
A
#
# COMPACT_ATOMS: atom_id res chain seq x y z
N LEU A 1 5.56 -33.33 -7.54
CA LEU A 1 4.86 -32.03 -7.63
C LEU A 1 5.46 -30.97 -6.70
N VAL A 2 5.68 -31.27 -5.42
CA VAL A 2 6.20 -30.31 -4.41
C VAL A 2 7.55 -29.67 -4.81
N GLY A 3 8.51 -30.46 -5.31
CA GLY A 3 9.80 -29.93 -5.76
C GLY A 3 9.71 -28.93 -6.92
N LEU A 4 8.82 -29.17 -7.88
CA LEU A 4 8.57 -28.24 -8.99
C LEU A 4 7.91 -26.95 -8.49
N MET A 5 6.93 -27.06 -7.59
CA MET A 5 6.28 -25.91 -6.97
C MET A 5 7.28 -25.01 -6.23
N LEU A 6 8.16 -25.60 -5.42
CA LEU A 6 9.22 -24.87 -4.71
C LEU A 6 10.21 -24.20 -5.67
N ALA A 7 10.64 -24.91 -6.72
CA ALA A 7 11.54 -24.36 -7.74
C ALA A 7 10.91 -23.16 -8.47
N CYS A 8 9.64 -23.25 -8.87
CA CYS A 8 8.91 -22.15 -9.51
C CYS A 8 8.75 -20.94 -8.58
N LEU A 9 8.43 -21.17 -7.31
CA LEU A 9 8.30 -20.10 -6.30
C LEU A 9 9.64 -19.39 -6.09
N MET A 10 10.73 -20.13 -5.93
CA MET A 10 12.06 -19.54 -5.76
C MET A 10 12.51 -18.77 -7.01
N ALA A 11 12.28 -19.33 -8.20
CA ALA A 11 12.60 -18.66 -9.46
C ALA A 11 11.86 -17.32 -9.62
N ALA A 12 10.56 -17.27 -9.27
CA ALA A 12 9.77 -16.05 -9.31
C ALA A 12 10.28 -14.98 -8.32
N MET A 13 10.66 -15.39 -7.10
CA MET A 13 11.22 -14.48 -6.10
C MET A 13 12.60 -13.93 -6.52
N MET A 14 13.48 -14.79 -7.04
CA MET A 14 14.81 -14.39 -7.52
C MET A 14 14.71 -13.39 -8.68
N SER A 15 13.83 -13.62 -9.65
CA SER A 15 13.62 -12.70 -10.79
C SER A 15 13.18 -11.30 -10.34
N SER A 16 12.32 -11.22 -9.31
CA SER A 16 11.88 -9.95 -8.75
C SER A 16 13.01 -9.21 -8.03
N ALA A 17 13.79 -9.93 -7.21
CA ALA A 17 14.95 -9.37 -6.51
C ALA A 17 16.02 -8.84 -7.48
N ASP A 18 16.32 -9.59 -8.54
CA ASP A 18 17.27 -9.18 -9.59
C ASP A 18 16.81 -7.91 -10.31
N THR A 19 15.51 -7.83 -10.62
CA THR A 19 14.93 -6.65 -11.26
C THR A 19 15.05 -5.42 -10.37
N TYR A 20 14.71 -5.53 -9.08
CA TYR A 20 14.85 -4.41 -8.13
C TYR A 20 16.30 -3.98 -7.94
N MET A 21 17.25 -4.93 -7.93
CA MET A 21 18.68 -4.65 -7.88
C MET A 21 19.14 -3.85 -9.10
N ILE A 22 18.80 -4.30 -10.30
CA ILE A 22 19.21 -3.65 -11.56
C ILE A 22 18.61 -2.24 -11.65
N VAL A 23 17.31 -2.09 -11.35
CA VAL A 23 16.63 -0.79 -11.40
C VAL A 23 17.25 0.19 -10.42
N THR A 24 17.43 -0.23 -9.15
CA THR A 24 17.94 0.67 -8.10
C THR A 24 19.40 1.03 -8.32
N SER A 25 20.24 0.07 -8.70
CA SER A 25 21.65 0.35 -9.04
C SER A 25 21.77 1.27 -10.26
N GLY A 26 20.97 1.06 -11.30
CA GLY A 26 20.92 1.95 -12.47
C GLY A 26 20.49 3.37 -12.12
N LEU A 27 19.51 3.53 -11.23
CA LEU A 27 19.09 4.83 -10.72
C LEU A 27 20.22 5.53 -9.96
N VAL A 28 20.94 4.84 -9.08
CA VAL A 28 22.07 5.44 -8.35
C VAL A 28 23.20 5.80 -9.32
N THR A 29 23.56 4.91 -10.25
CA THR A 29 24.63 5.18 -11.22
C THR A 29 24.29 6.39 -12.10
N ARG A 30 23.05 6.51 -12.57
CA ARG A 30 22.66 7.58 -13.51
C ARG A 30 22.28 8.89 -12.81
N ASN A 31 21.54 8.81 -11.71
CA ASN A 31 20.99 10.00 -11.04
C ASN A 31 21.90 10.53 -9.93
N VAL A 32 22.82 9.71 -9.40
CA VAL A 32 23.78 10.14 -8.36
C VAL A 32 25.19 10.22 -8.94
N TYR A 33 25.73 9.09 -9.40
CA TYR A 33 27.13 9.02 -9.80
C TYR A 33 27.42 9.83 -11.09
N ALA A 34 26.69 9.59 -12.17
CA ALA A 34 26.88 10.32 -13.42
C ALA A 34 26.45 11.80 -13.32
N ALA A 35 25.47 12.12 -12.47
CA ALA A 35 24.97 13.48 -12.32
C ALA A 35 25.88 14.37 -11.46
N TYR A 36 26.44 13.85 -10.36
CA TYR A 36 27.14 14.65 -9.36
C TYR A 36 28.60 14.28 -9.14
N ILE A 37 29.04 13.07 -9.50
CA ILE A 37 30.40 12.59 -9.23
C ILE A 37 31.26 12.65 -10.49
N ASN A 38 30.90 11.91 -11.54
CA ASN A 38 31.64 11.91 -12.79
C ASN A 38 30.74 11.65 -14.00
N LYS A 39 30.41 12.72 -14.72
CA LYS A 39 29.55 12.71 -15.92
C LYS A 39 30.18 12.09 -17.15
N ASN A 40 31.51 12.08 -17.23
CA ASN A 40 32.26 11.60 -18.39
C ASN A 40 32.99 10.28 -18.10
N ALA A 41 32.52 9.52 -17.10
CA ALA A 41 33.10 8.23 -16.80
C ALA A 41 32.90 7.25 -17.95
N SER A 42 33.86 6.33 -18.14
CA SER A 42 33.75 5.27 -19.14
C SER A 42 32.58 4.33 -18.82
N GLU A 43 32.00 3.68 -19.83
CA GLU A 43 30.94 2.68 -19.63
C GLU A 43 31.35 1.57 -18.65
N ARG A 44 32.63 1.15 -18.69
CA ARG A 44 33.17 0.17 -17.74
C ARG A 44 33.08 0.67 -16.30
N THR A 45 33.39 1.95 -16.07
CA THR A 45 33.28 2.56 -14.74
C THR A 45 31.83 2.62 -14.28
N TYR A 46 30.89 2.98 -15.16
CA TYR A 46 29.46 2.96 -14.81
C TYR A 46 28.98 1.55 -14.46
N LEU A 47 29.39 0.53 -15.22
CA LEU A 47 29.06 -0.86 -14.92
C LEU A 47 29.66 -1.34 -13.60
N LEU A 48 30.90 -0.94 -13.27
CA LEU A 48 31.51 -1.26 -11.98
C LEU A 48 30.76 -0.61 -10.81
N VAL A 49 30.40 0.67 -10.93
CA VAL A 49 29.62 1.38 -9.92
C VAL A 49 28.24 0.75 -9.75
N ALA A 50 27.56 0.40 -10.85
CA ALA A 50 26.26 -0.24 -10.81
C ALA A 50 26.33 -1.60 -10.09
N ARG A 51 27.32 -2.44 -10.41
CA ARG A 51 27.53 -3.75 -9.74
C ARG A 51 27.84 -3.59 -8.25
N GLY A 52 28.73 -2.67 -7.90
CA GLY A 52 29.07 -2.39 -6.50
C GLY A 52 27.86 -1.88 -5.71
N THR A 53 27.09 -0.96 -6.30
CA THR A 53 25.87 -0.44 -5.66
C THR A 53 24.81 -1.53 -5.52
N GLY A 54 24.61 -2.37 -6.54
CA GLY A 54 23.68 -3.50 -6.49
C GLY A 54 24.01 -4.47 -5.36
N LEU A 55 25.29 -4.80 -5.18
CA LEU A 55 25.75 -5.65 -4.07
C LEU A 55 25.44 -5.01 -2.70
N ILE A 56 25.73 -3.72 -2.52
CA ILE A 56 25.43 -3.01 -1.26
C ILE A 56 23.93 -3.03 -0.97
N ILE A 57 23.09 -2.81 -1.97
CA ILE A 57 21.63 -2.81 -1.84
C ILE A 57 21.13 -4.19 -1.42
N ILE A 58 21.59 -5.27 -2.06
CA ILE A 58 21.16 -6.65 -1.71
C ILE A 58 21.60 -7.03 -0.31
N ILE A 59 22.82 -6.68 0.11
CA ILE A 59 23.30 -6.92 1.48
C ILE A 59 22.42 -6.15 2.48
N GLY A 60 22.17 -4.86 2.24
CA GLY A 60 21.32 -4.03 3.10
C GLY A 60 19.88 -4.54 3.19
N ALA A 61 19.28 -4.91 2.06
CA ALA A 61 17.94 -5.49 2.01
C ALA A 61 17.88 -6.82 2.78
N SER A 62 18.91 -7.67 2.66
CA SER A 62 18.99 -8.94 3.39
C SER A 62 19.08 -8.73 4.91
N VAL A 63 19.85 -7.74 5.36
CA VAL A 63 19.93 -7.38 6.80
C VAL A 63 18.58 -6.89 7.32
N ILE A 64 17.88 -6.04 6.57
CA ILE A 64 16.54 -5.57 6.96
C ILE A 64 15.55 -6.74 7.01
N ALA A 65 15.59 -7.62 6.01
CA ALA A 65 14.73 -8.79 5.95
C ALA A 65 14.95 -9.75 7.14
N LEU A 66 16.20 -9.94 7.57
CA LEU A 66 16.53 -10.79 8.73
C LEU A 66 16.21 -10.16 10.08
N THR A 67 16.12 -8.83 10.16
CA THR A 67 15.90 -8.10 11.44
C THR A 67 14.45 -7.68 11.67
N LYS A 68 13.64 -7.56 10.61
CA LYS A 68 12.23 -7.13 10.68
C LYS A 68 11.32 -8.29 10.28
N ALA A 69 10.69 -8.94 11.25
CA ALA A 69 9.81 -10.09 11.02
C ALA A 69 8.40 -9.72 10.50
N ASP A 70 8.00 -8.44 10.54
CA ASP A 70 6.65 -8.04 10.16
C ASP A 70 6.53 -7.70 8.66
N VAL A 71 6.11 -8.69 7.88
CA VAL A 71 5.86 -8.56 6.43
C VAL A 71 4.76 -7.55 6.14
N PHE A 72 3.74 -7.45 6.99
CA PHE A 72 2.64 -6.53 6.77
C PHE A 72 3.06 -5.07 6.98
N GLY A 73 3.87 -4.81 8.00
CA GLY A 73 4.53 -3.51 8.20
C GLY A 73 5.41 -3.11 7.01
N GLN A 74 6.17 -4.05 6.45
CA GLN A 74 6.98 -3.80 5.25
C GLN A 74 6.11 -3.47 4.03
N PHE A 75 5.01 -4.20 3.80
CA PHE A 75 4.06 -3.91 2.74
C PHE A 75 3.46 -2.50 2.88
N LYS A 76 3.07 -2.11 4.10
CA LYS A 76 2.57 -0.76 4.37
C LYS A 76 3.60 0.30 3.99
N LEU A 77 4.85 0.17 4.45
CA LEU A 77 5.92 1.09 4.11
C LEU A 77 6.20 1.16 2.59
N ALA A 78 6.16 0.01 1.90
CA ALA A 78 6.37 -0.06 0.47
C ALA A 78 5.32 0.69 -0.34
N VAL A 79 4.09 0.80 0.18
CA VAL A 79 2.99 1.54 -0.46
C VAL A 79 2.99 3.02 -0.04
N GLU A 80 3.33 3.33 1.22
CA GLU A 80 3.27 4.69 1.76
C GLU A 80 4.24 5.67 1.08
N LEU A 81 5.46 5.24 0.78
CA LEU A 81 6.48 6.12 0.21
C LEU A 81 6.19 6.52 -1.25
N PRO A 82 5.79 5.61 -2.17
CA PRO A 82 5.40 5.98 -3.53
C PRO A 82 4.19 6.91 -3.62
N ILE A 83 3.24 6.84 -2.68
CA ILE A 83 2.04 7.70 -2.67
C ILE A 83 2.43 9.19 -2.65
N LEU A 84 3.54 9.55 -1.98
CA LEU A 84 4.06 10.92 -1.93
C LEU A 84 4.39 11.49 -3.31
N PHE A 85 4.80 10.63 -4.25
CA PHE A 85 5.20 11.03 -5.59
C PHE A 85 4.08 10.84 -6.63
N ALA A 86 3.00 10.13 -6.29
CA ALA A 86 1.90 9.86 -7.20
C ALA A 86 1.25 11.15 -7.72
N ALA A 87 0.96 12.11 -6.84
CA ALA A 87 0.36 13.38 -7.22
C ALA A 87 1.26 14.19 -8.18
N PRO A 88 2.52 14.50 -7.84
CA PRO A 88 3.45 15.16 -8.76
C PRO A 88 3.60 14.45 -10.11
N PHE A 89 3.68 13.12 -10.10
CA PHE A 89 3.85 12.33 -11.32
C PHE A 89 2.65 12.45 -12.26
N TRP A 90 1.44 12.14 -11.78
CA TRP A 90 0.23 12.15 -12.61
C TRP A 90 -0.18 13.56 -13.03
N ILE A 91 -0.18 14.51 -12.09
CA ILE A 91 -0.58 15.89 -12.39
C ILE A 91 0.45 16.58 -13.27
N GLY A 92 1.76 16.35 -13.06
CA GLY A 92 2.82 16.88 -13.93
C GLY A 92 2.75 16.33 -15.36
N MET A 93 2.36 15.07 -15.53
CA MET A 93 2.23 14.42 -16.84
C MET A 93 1.01 14.93 -17.64
N PHE A 94 -0.06 15.36 -16.98
CA PHE A 94 -1.33 15.66 -17.67
C PHE A 94 -1.84 17.08 -17.51
N TRP A 95 -1.22 17.94 -16.69
CA TRP A 95 -1.70 19.30 -16.45
C TRP A 95 -0.59 20.34 -16.54
N ARG A 96 -0.70 21.25 -17.51
CA ARG A 96 0.30 22.29 -17.82
C ARG A 96 0.54 23.28 -16.68
N ARG A 97 -0.42 23.43 -15.76
CA ARG A 97 -0.32 24.38 -14.64
C ARG A 97 0.47 23.83 -13.46
N ALA A 98 0.71 22.51 -13.43
CA ALA A 98 1.58 21.88 -12.45
C ALA A 98 2.99 22.49 -12.54
N ASN A 99 3.51 22.99 -11.42
CA ASN A 99 4.81 23.67 -11.39
C ASN A 99 5.68 23.19 -10.23
N SER A 100 6.97 23.47 -10.35
CA SER A 100 8.00 22.97 -9.44
C SER A 100 7.75 23.39 -7.98
N ARG A 101 7.27 24.63 -7.78
CA ARG A 101 6.97 25.15 -6.43
C ARG A 101 5.81 24.41 -5.78
N ALA A 102 4.75 24.13 -6.54
CA ALA A 102 3.60 23.40 -6.04
C ALA A 102 3.95 21.93 -5.71
N VAL A 103 4.83 21.31 -6.51
CA VAL A 103 5.36 19.97 -6.20
C VAL A 103 6.12 19.96 -4.88
N TRP A 104 7.06 20.88 -4.67
CA TRP A 104 7.81 20.97 -3.41
C TRP A 104 6.91 21.29 -2.20
N ALA A 105 5.93 22.18 -2.37
CA ALA A 105 4.95 22.47 -1.32
C ALA A 105 4.11 21.23 -0.98
N THR A 106 3.73 20.43 -1.97
CA THR A 106 2.96 19.18 -1.76
C THR A 106 3.80 18.12 -1.06
N ILE A 107 5.08 17.98 -1.42
CA ILE A 107 6.00 17.06 -0.73
C ILE A 107 6.16 17.50 0.73
N ALA A 108 6.41 18.80 0.97
CA ALA A 108 6.52 19.34 2.32
C ALA A 108 5.23 19.12 3.13
N PHE A 109 4.07 19.41 2.55
CA PHE A 109 2.76 19.12 3.16
C PHE A 109 2.64 17.64 3.53
N SER A 110 2.99 16.74 2.62
CA SER A 110 2.81 15.30 2.82
C SER A 110 3.77 14.75 3.90
N ILE A 111 5.02 15.22 3.92
CA ILE A 111 5.96 14.92 5.01
C ILE A 111 5.38 15.42 6.34
N VAL A 112 4.88 16.66 6.36
CA VAL A 112 4.37 17.25 7.58
C VAL A 112 3.15 16.46 8.08
N PHE A 113 2.15 16.28 7.23
CA PHE A 113 0.85 15.73 7.59
C PHE A 113 0.89 14.22 7.87
N PHE A 114 1.66 13.43 7.12
CA PHE A 114 1.67 11.97 7.27
C PHE A 114 2.79 11.44 8.18
N PHE A 115 3.87 12.20 8.39
CA PHE A 115 5.03 11.72 9.17
C PHE A 115 5.34 12.55 10.41
N THR A 116 5.25 13.88 10.35
CA THR A 116 5.61 14.71 11.53
C THR A 116 4.42 15.02 12.44
N LEU A 117 3.25 15.28 11.87
CA LEU A 117 2.05 15.67 12.60
C LEU A 117 1.47 14.52 13.47
N PRO A 118 1.50 13.24 13.03
CA PRO A 118 1.09 12.09 13.85
C PRO A 118 1.77 11.97 15.23
N PRO A 119 3.11 12.01 15.36
CA PRO A 119 3.77 12.01 16.67
C PRO A 119 3.71 13.38 17.38
N LEU A 120 3.64 14.48 16.62
CA LEU A 120 3.67 15.84 17.18
C LEU A 120 2.35 16.22 17.87
N LEU A 121 1.20 15.86 17.30
CA LEU A 121 -0.11 16.23 17.86
C LEU A 121 -0.30 15.75 19.32
N PRO A 122 -0.08 14.47 19.66
CA PRO A 122 -0.19 14.00 21.05
C PRO A 122 0.84 14.62 22.00
N SER A 123 1.97 15.10 21.44
CA SER A 123 3.04 15.74 22.22
C SER A 123 2.70 17.20 22.56
N LEU A 124 2.06 17.92 21.62
CA LEU A 124 1.60 19.30 21.83
C LEU A 124 0.28 19.38 22.61
N PHE A 125 -0.62 18.41 22.40
CA PHE A 125 -1.95 18.37 23.00
C PHE A 125 -2.19 17.03 23.71
N PRO A 126 -1.60 16.81 24.91
CA PRO A 126 -1.74 15.55 25.64
C PRO A 126 -3.20 15.16 25.94
N GLY A 127 -4.09 16.15 26.11
CA GLY A 127 -5.51 15.93 26.38
C GLY A 127 -6.27 15.19 25.27
N MET A 128 -5.73 15.13 24.05
CA MET A 128 -6.31 14.31 22.97
C MET A 128 -6.30 12.82 23.33
N ARG A 129 -5.34 12.37 24.14
CA ARG A 129 -5.22 10.96 24.54
C ARG A 129 -6.39 10.48 25.38
N THR A 130 -7.15 11.39 26.00
CA THR A 130 -8.27 11.08 26.88
C THR A 130 -9.62 11.55 26.33
N ASP A 131 -9.63 12.14 25.13
CA ASP A 131 -10.85 12.65 24.50
C ASP A 131 -11.74 11.48 24.06
N PRO A 132 -12.97 11.34 24.61
CA PRO A 132 -13.88 10.25 24.27
C PRO A 132 -14.12 10.08 22.77
N GLY A 133 -14.15 11.19 22.00
CA GLY A 133 -14.38 11.14 20.56
C GLY A 133 -13.20 10.58 19.75
N LEU A 134 -11.99 10.61 20.31
CA LEU A 134 -10.76 10.13 19.68
C LEU A 134 -10.30 8.78 20.24
N THR A 135 -10.85 8.36 21.37
CA THR A 135 -10.49 7.11 22.06
C THR A 135 -11.55 6.03 21.96
N GLU A 136 -12.61 6.22 21.16
CA GLU A 136 -13.63 5.19 20.96
C GLU A 136 -13.06 4.02 20.11
N PRO A 137 -13.01 2.79 20.66
CA PRO A 137 -12.58 1.63 19.90
C PRO A 137 -13.67 1.16 18.93
N SER A 138 -13.25 0.49 17.85
CA SER A 138 -14.19 -0.23 16.99
C SER A 138 -14.92 -1.34 17.75
N TRP A 139 -16.18 -1.59 17.39
CA TRP A 139 -17.03 -2.59 18.03
C TRP A 139 -16.44 -3.99 17.87
N VAL A 140 -16.57 -4.80 18.92
CA VAL A 140 -16.12 -6.19 18.91
C VAL A 140 -17.24 -7.04 18.34
N THR A 141 -16.99 -7.67 17.20
CA THR A 141 -17.88 -8.69 16.64
C THR A 141 -17.28 -10.06 16.91
N THR A 142 -17.97 -10.83 17.75
CA THR A 142 -17.65 -12.23 18.05
C THR A 142 -18.58 -13.13 17.26
N ARG A 143 -18.01 -13.90 16.33
CA ARG A 143 -18.73 -14.90 15.56
C ARG A 143 -18.41 -16.28 16.11
N ILE A 144 -19.41 -16.99 16.61
CA ILE A 144 -19.32 -18.37 17.10
C ILE A 144 -20.01 -19.25 16.07
N THR A 145 -19.24 -19.98 15.28
CA THR A 145 -19.79 -20.88 14.25
C THR A 145 -19.63 -22.32 14.70
N THR A 146 -20.75 -23.06 14.70
CA THR A 146 -20.77 -24.50 14.96
C THR A 146 -20.66 -25.25 13.65
N ARG A 147 -19.61 -26.05 13.49
CA ARG A 147 -19.43 -26.87 12.28
C ARG A 147 -18.69 -28.17 12.60
N PRO A 148 -18.82 -29.22 11.76
CA PRO A 148 -18.01 -30.41 11.91
C PRO A 148 -16.51 -30.06 11.75
N ALA A 149 -15.67 -30.71 12.56
CA ALA A 149 -14.23 -30.55 12.54
C ALA A 149 -13.65 -31.11 11.23
N THR A 150 -12.76 -30.33 10.62
CA THR A 150 -12.02 -30.74 9.41
C THR A 150 -10.67 -31.32 9.80
N ALA A 151 -10.05 -32.07 8.88
CA ALA A 151 -8.67 -32.56 9.08
C ALA A 151 -7.67 -31.42 9.39
N ALA A 152 -7.91 -30.22 8.88
CA ALA A 152 -7.08 -29.04 9.17
C ALA A 152 -7.23 -28.54 10.62
N ASP A 153 -8.40 -28.72 11.24
CA ASP A 153 -8.62 -28.35 12.64
C ASP A 153 -7.89 -29.32 13.59
N VAL A 154 -7.95 -30.63 13.28
CA VAL A 154 -7.22 -31.67 14.02
C VAL A 154 -5.71 -31.44 13.93
N ALA A 155 -5.19 -31.25 12.71
CA ALA A 155 -3.78 -30.96 12.50
C ALA A 155 -3.33 -29.67 13.19
N ARG A 156 -4.20 -28.65 13.27
CA ARG A 156 -3.92 -27.41 14.00
C ARG A 156 -3.82 -27.66 15.51
N HIS A 157 -4.73 -28.45 16.08
CA HIS A 157 -4.67 -28.81 17.49
C HIS A 157 -3.40 -29.61 17.81
N GLU A 158 -3.07 -30.64 17.03
CA GLU A 158 -1.85 -31.43 17.19
C GLU A 158 -0.57 -30.56 17.10
N ALA A 159 -0.54 -29.66 16.11
CA ALA A 159 0.57 -28.71 15.97
C ALA A 159 0.67 -27.77 17.18
N TRP A 160 -0.46 -27.27 17.70
CA TRP A 160 -0.48 -26.43 18.89
C TRP A 160 0.02 -27.18 20.13
N VAL A 161 -0.40 -28.44 20.33
CA VAL A 161 0.08 -29.29 21.45
C VAL A 161 1.59 -29.47 21.37
N LYS A 162 2.12 -29.79 20.18
CA LYS A 162 3.57 -29.96 19.99
C LYS A 162 4.34 -28.67 20.28
N VAL A 163 3.93 -27.54 19.67
CA VAL A 163 4.63 -26.26 19.84
C VAL A 163 4.49 -25.74 21.27
N SER A 164 3.33 -25.90 21.92
CA SER A 164 3.13 -25.47 23.31
C SER A 164 3.93 -26.31 24.30
N ALA A 165 4.10 -27.62 24.06
CA ALA A 165 4.96 -28.48 24.86
C ALA A 165 6.44 -28.05 24.73
N GLU A 166 6.92 -27.84 23.50
CA GLU A 166 8.29 -27.36 23.23
C GLU A 166 8.54 -25.96 23.85
N ALA A 167 7.56 -25.06 23.78
CA ALA A 167 7.65 -23.73 24.37
C ALA A 167 7.72 -23.76 25.90
N LYS A 168 6.89 -24.61 26.54
CA LYS A 168 6.92 -24.83 28.00
C LYS A 168 8.24 -25.45 28.45
N GLU A 169 8.77 -26.42 27.71
CA GLU A 169 10.05 -27.06 28.00
C GLU A 169 11.22 -26.05 27.94
N LYS A 170 11.18 -25.12 26.99
CA LYS A 170 12.19 -24.06 26.83
C LYS A 170 11.97 -22.82 27.70
N GLY A 171 10.84 -22.74 28.42
CA GLY A 171 10.46 -21.55 29.18
C GLY A 171 10.17 -20.31 28.31
N ASP A 172 9.77 -20.50 27.05
CA ASP A 172 9.54 -19.40 26.10
C ASP A 172 8.10 -18.86 26.21
N GLU A 173 7.91 -17.94 27.16
CA GLU A 173 6.62 -17.26 27.37
C GLU A 173 6.17 -16.41 26.17
N ALA A 174 7.10 -15.90 25.38
CA ALA A 174 6.79 -15.10 24.20
C ALA A 174 6.15 -15.97 23.11
N LEU A 175 6.70 -17.17 22.89
CA LEU A 175 6.13 -18.13 21.95
C LEU A 175 4.75 -18.62 22.40
N LEU A 176 4.55 -18.89 23.70
CA LEU A 176 3.23 -19.26 24.26
C LEU A 176 2.17 -18.17 24.03
N LYS A 177 2.57 -16.90 24.16
CA LYS A 177 1.69 -15.76 23.86
C LYS A 177 1.41 -15.62 22.35
N GLN A 178 2.35 -16.02 21.49
CA GLN A 178 2.22 -15.94 20.03
C GLN A 178 1.32 -17.03 19.44
N ILE A 179 1.39 -18.27 19.95
CA ILE A 179 0.56 -19.39 19.46
C ILE A 179 -0.92 -19.25 19.82
N GLY A 180 -1.23 -18.48 20.87
CA GLY A 180 -2.59 -18.17 21.27
C GLY A 180 -3.31 -19.32 22.01
N PRO A 181 -4.64 -19.20 22.18
CA PRO A 181 -5.43 -20.16 22.95
C PRO A 181 -5.48 -21.54 22.28
N GLU A 182 -5.67 -22.58 23.10
CA GLU A 182 -5.77 -23.97 22.65
C GLU A 182 -6.95 -24.14 21.66
N PRO A 183 -6.70 -24.67 20.45
CA PRO A 183 -7.76 -25.04 19.51
C PRO A 183 -8.61 -26.18 20.08
N PRO A 184 -9.91 -26.28 19.75
CA PRO A 184 -10.77 -27.35 20.21
C PRO A 184 -10.20 -28.74 19.87
N ALA A 185 -10.16 -29.64 20.85
CA ALA A 185 -9.82 -31.05 20.63
C ALA A 185 -11.07 -31.79 20.13
N ALA A 186 -11.01 -32.31 18.91
CA ALA A 186 -12.13 -33.04 18.30
C ALA A 186 -11.63 -33.99 17.20
N ALA A 187 -12.35 -35.09 16.97
CA ALA A 187 -12.12 -35.96 15.82
C ALA A 187 -12.77 -35.38 14.55
N VAL A 188 -12.28 -35.78 13.38
CA VAL A 188 -12.86 -35.35 12.09
C VAL A 188 -14.35 -35.72 12.04
N GLY A 189 -15.20 -34.71 11.81
CA GLY A 189 -16.66 -34.87 11.78
C GLY A 189 -17.39 -34.53 13.09
N GLU A 190 -16.70 -34.39 14.22
CA GLU A 190 -17.33 -33.94 15.47
C GLU A 190 -17.65 -32.44 15.43
N MET A 191 -18.76 -32.04 16.05
CA MET A 191 -19.18 -30.64 16.07
C MET A 191 -18.27 -29.82 16.97
N ILE A 192 -17.61 -28.82 16.40
CA ILE A 192 -16.78 -27.86 17.12
C ILE A 192 -17.36 -26.45 17.03
N GLU A 193 -17.17 -25.68 18.10
CA GLU A 193 -17.45 -24.25 18.10
C GLU A 193 -16.16 -23.49 17.75
N VAL A 194 -16.20 -22.76 16.64
CA VAL A 194 -15.10 -21.89 16.22
C VAL A 194 -15.49 -20.45 16.54
N THR A 195 -14.81 -19.87 17.52
CA THR A 195 -15.00 -18.47 17.91
C THR A 195 -13.98 -17.57 17.21
N VAL A 196 -14.47 -16.66 16.38
CA VAL A 196 -13.66 -15.62 15.73
C VAL A 196 -14.06 -14.25 16.28
N LYS A 197 -13.15 -13.62 17.03
CA LYS A 197 -13.31 -12.24 17.51
C LYS A 197 -12.64 -11.27 16.55
N SER A 198 -13.35 -10.21 16.18
CA SER A 198 -12.86 -9.13 15.33
C SER A 198 -13.26 -7.77 15.91
N GLY A 199 -12.51 -6.70 15.60
CA GLY A 199 -12.75 -5.37 16.15
C GLY A 199 -12.02 -5.11 17.47
N GLY A 200 -12.51 -4.15 18.27
CA GLY A 200 -11.85 -3.71 19.50
C GLY A 200 -10.49 -3.06 19.26
N LYS A 201 -10.32 -2.45 18.09
CA LYS A 201 -9.08 -1.78 17.69
C LYS A 201 -9.27 -0.28 17.69
N SER A 202 -8.19 0.41 18.04
CA SER A 202 -8.12 1.86 17.95
C SER A 202 -8.29 2.33 16.51
N ILE A 203 -9.02 3.43 16.36
CA ILE A 203 -9.24 4.09 15.08
C ILE A 203 -8.18 5.18 14.90
N PHE A 204 -8.06 6.09 15.88
CA PHE A 204 -7.19 7.26 15.80
C PHE A 204 -5.79 7.06 16.39
N TRP A 205 -5.47 5.92 17.00
CA TRP A 205 -4.17 5.72 17.67
C TRP A 205 -3.44 4.49 17.16
N GLN A 206 -2.25 4.68 16.62
CA GLN A 206 -1.48 3.59 16.01
C GLN A 206 -0.93 2.59 17.05
N GLY A 207 -0.62 3.07 18.26
CA GLY A 207 -0.18 2.22 19.37
C GLY A 207 -1.32 1.50 20.11
N GLY A 208 -2.58 1.76 19.74
CA GLY A 208 -3.75 1.15 20.36
C GLY A 208 -4.39 2.02 21.44
N LEU A 209 -5.18 1.37 22.30
CA LEU A 209 -5.92 1.98 23.38
C LEU A 209 -5.69 1.20 24.67
N ASN A 210 -5.43 1.89 25.77
CA ASN A 210 -5.35 1.31 27.10
C ASN A 210 -6.65 1.60 27.85
N PRO A 211 -7.31 0.60 28.47
CA PRO A 211 -8.49 0.85 29.28
C PRO A 211 -8.10 1.56 30.58
N VAL A 212 -8.84 2.63 30.95
CA VAL A 212 -8.58 3.41 32.18
C VAL A 212 -9.09 2.68 33.43
N ALA A 213 -10.11 1.85 33.26
CA ALA A 213 -10.72 1.02 34.29
C ALA A 213 -10.83 -0.43 33.81
N GLU A 214 -11.38 -1.31 34.64
CA GLU A 214 -11.68 -2.68 34.25
C GLU A 214 -12.55 -2.72 32.98
N VAL A 215 -12.22 -3.63 32.07
CA VAL A 215 -12.83 -3.67 30.74
C VAL A 215 -14.29 -4.10 30.87
N SER A 216 -15.21 -3.18 30.56
CA SER A 216 -16.65 -3.43 30.56
C SER A 216 -17.21 -3.30 29.15
N MET A 217 -17.86 -4.36 28.67
CA MET A 217 -18.51 -4.38 27.35
C MET A 217 -20.01 -4.58 27.50
N GLU A 218 -20.78 -3.90 26.65
CA GLU A 218 -22.22 -4.07 26.53
C GLU A 218 -22.55 -4.73 25.19
N THR A 219 -23.45 -5.72 25.21
CA THR A 219 -23.97 -6.33 23.99
C THR A 219 -24.96 -5.38 23.34
N VAL A 220 -24.62 -4.90 22.15
CA VAL A 220 -25.46 -3.98 21.36
C VAL A 220 -26.41 -4.76 20.47
N GLU A 221 -25.93 -5.88 19.91
CA GLU A 221 -26.70 -6.69 18.99
C GLU A 221 -26.30 -8.16 19.15
N GLU A 222 -27.30 -9.04 19.13
CA GLU A 222 -27.12 -10.47 19.06
C GLU A 222 -27.97 -11.03 17.93
N ARG A 223 -27.33 -11.74 17.01
CA ARG A 223 -27.98 -12.38 15.87
C ARG A 223 -27.60 -13.84 15.78
N GLN A 224 -28.53 -14.67 15.34
CA GLN A 224 -28.30 -16.08 15.07
C GLN A 224 -28.64 -16.37 13.60
N GLU A 225 -27.65 -16.85 12.86
CA GLU A 225 -27.73 -17.22 11.45
C GLU A 225 -27.41 -18.71 11.31
N GLU A 226 -28.42 -19.56 11.12
CA GLU A 226 -28.29 -21.04 11.00
C GLU A 226 -27.41 -21.65 12.11
N ASN A 227 -26.13 -21.89 11.81
CA ASN A 227 -25.15 -22.48 12.72
C ASN A 227 -24.18 -21.46 13.35
N THR A 228 -24.40 -20.17 13.15
CA THR A 228 -23.52 -19.08 13.56
C THR A 228 -24.23 -18.09 14.49
N ARG A 229 -23.70 -17.91 15.69
CA ARG A 229 -24.11 -16.85 16.61
C ARG A 229 -23.16 -15.66 16.48
N ILE A 230 -23.70 -14.48 16.20
CA ILE A 230 -22.97 -13.23 16.05
C ILE A 230 -23.32 -12.33 17.22
N LEU A 231 -22.33 -12.00 18.03
CA LEU A 231 -22.43 -11.10 19.17
C LEU A 231 -21.65 -9.83 18.86
N VAL A 232 -22.33 -8.68 18.82
CA VAL A 232 -21.72 -7.36 18.63
C VAL A 232 -21.71 -6.64 19.97
N GLN A 233 -20.51 -6.29 20.43
CA GLN A 233 -20.29 -5.66 21.73
C GLN A 233 -19.57 -4.33 21.56
N ARG A 234 -19.94 -3.35 22.37
CA ARG A 234 -19.24 -2.06 22.48
C ARG A 234 -18.56 -1.95 23.84
N PHE A 235 -17.44 -1.25 23.87
CA PHE A 235 -16.80 -0.89 25.14
C PHE A 235 -17.57 0.26 25.80
N THR A 236 -17.68 0.22 27.11
CA THR A 236 -18.38 1.25 27.91
C THR A 236 -17.44 2.04 28.82
N ASN A 237 -16.24 1.51 29.06
CA ASN A 237 -15.20 2.15 29.84
C ASN A 237 -14.42 3.20 29.01
N ALA A 238 -13.85 4.18 29.71
CA ALA A 238 -12.93 5.15 29.11
C ALA A 238 -11.61 4.47 28.72
N HIS A 239 -11.02 4.96 27.64
CA HIS A 239 -9.74 4.49 27.12
C HIS A 239 -8.76 5.66 26.96
N GLU A 240 -7.47 5.34 27.00
CA GLU A 240 -6.39 6.26 26.73
C GLU A 240 -5.66 5.87 25.43
N GLY A 241 -5.46 6.84 24.54
CA GLY A 241 -4.74 6.70 23.28
C GLY A 241 -3.24 6.51 23.45
N VAL A 242 -2.67 5.51 22.77
CA VAL A 242 -1.24 5.18 22.85
C VAL A 242 -0.56 5.35 21.49
N GLY A 243 0.66 5.90 21.50
CA GLY A 243 1.49 6.08 20.31
C GLY A 243 1.08 7.26 19.43
N ASP A 244 1.34 7.13 18.13
CA ASP A 244 1.12 8.20 17.16
C ASP A 244 -0.36 8.36 16.81
N PHE A 245 -0.76 9.61 16.58
CA PHE A 245 -2.12 9.95 16.19
C PHE A 245 -2.34 9.75 14.68
N ASN A 246 -3.39 9.04 14.32
CA ASN A 246 -3.74 8.77 12.94
C ASN A 246 -4.63 9.89 12.36
N ALA A 247 -3.97 10.91 11.80
CA ALA A 247 -4.62 12.06 11.18
C ALA A 247 -5.45 11.72 9.93
N ASP A 248 -5.25 10.54 9.32
CA ASP A 248 -5.99 10.11 8.12
C ASP A 248 -7.51 10.11 8.36
N PHE A 249 -7.92 9.80 9.60
CA PHE A 249 -9.33 9.65 9.96
C PHE A 249 -10.02 10.94 10.37
N LEU A 250 -9.27 12.03 10.57
CA LEU A 250 -9.84 13.31 10.97
C LEU A 250 -10.85 13.84 9.95
N LEU A 251 -10.60 13.60 8.66
CA LEU A 251 -11.53 14.01 7.60
C LEU A 251 -12.89 13.32 7.75
N TYR A 252 -12.89 12.02 8.04
CA TYR A 252 -14.14 11.26 8.23
C TYR A 252 -14.84 11.67 9.52
N HIS A 253 -14.09 11.90 10.59
CA HIS A 253 -14.64 12.41 11.85
C HIS A 253 -15.30 13.77 11.66
N TRP A 254 -14.66 14.70 10.95
CA TRP A 254 -15.20 16.03 10.67
C TRP A 254 -16.45 15.99 9.77
N LEU A 255 -16.53 14.99 8.88
CA LEU A 255 -17.72 14.72 8.08
C LEU A 255 -18.84 13.97 8.85
N GLY A 256 -18.62 13.63 10.13
CA GLY A 256 -19.59 12.93 10.96
C GLY A 256 -19.75 11.44 10.64
N VAL A 257 -18.76 10.82 9.98
CA VAL A 257 -18.78 9.39 9.66
C VAL A 257 -18.38 8.59 10.90
N ASP A 258 -19.30 7.77 11.39
CA ASP A 258 -19.05 6.88 12.52
C ASP A 258 -18.23 5.64 12.08
N LEU A 259 -16.96 5.64 12.47
CA LEU A 259 -16.01 4.56 12.15
C LEU A 259 -16.04 3.42 13.20
N SER A 260 -16.76 3.57 14.31
CA SER A 260 -16.79 2.56 15.40
C SER A 260 -17.42 1.24 14.94
N LYS A 261 -18.38 1.29 14.01
CA LYS A 261 -19.12 0.13 13.50
C LYS A 261 -18.40 -0.61 12.37
N VAL A 262 -17.32 -0.03 11.86
CA VAL A 262 -16.66 -0.47 10.64
C VAL A 262 -15.64 -1.56 10.95
N SER A 263 -15.53 -2.56 10.06
CA SER A 263 -14.57 -3.66 10.25
C SER A 263 -13.12 -3.16 10.23
N LYS A 264 -12.21 -3.87 10.89
CA LYS A 264 -10.76 -3.56 10.90
C LYS A 264 -10.20 -3.39 9.48
N SER A 265 -10.54 -4.30 8.57
CA SER A 265 -10.04 -4.28 7.19
C SER A 265 -10.55 -3.05 6.44
N THR A 266 -11.80 -2.66 6.69
CA THR A 266 -12.39 -1.46 6.09
C THR A 266 -11.79 -0.20 6.69
N ILE A 267 -11.51 -0.14 7.99
CA ILE A 267 -10.79 0.98 8.64
C ILE A 267 -9.41 1.17 7.99
N GLU A 268 -8.62 0.11 7.85
CA GLU A 268 -7.31 0.18 7.17
C GLU A 268 -7.44 0.61 5.71
N THR A 269 -8.52 0.19 5.03
CA THR A 269 -8.81 0.61 3.64
C THR A 269 -9.14 2.10 3.57
N LEU A 270 -9.94 2.61 4.51
CA LEU A 270 -10.37 4.02 4.57
C LEU A 270 -9.22 5.00 4.84
N ARG A 271 -8.05 4.52 5.25
CA ARG A 271 -6.83 5.35 5.34
C ARG A 271 -6.31 5.77 3.97
N LEU A 272 -6.57 4.96 2.93
CA LEU A 272 -5.99 5.17 1.61
C LEU A 272 -6.56 6.39 0.88
N PRO A 273 -7.89 6.64 0.85
CA PRO A 273 -8.42 7.79 0.12
C PRO A 273 -7.87 9.15 0.57
N PRO A 274 -7.81 9.51 1.88
CA PRO A 274 -7.22 10.79 2.29
C PRO A 274 -5.74 10.87 1.91
N ARG A 275 -4.98 9.79 2.11
CA ARG A 275 -3.56 9.73 1.74
C ARG A 275 -3.32 9.88 0.25
N LEU A 276 -4.21 9.31 -0.57
CA LEU A 276 -4.12 9.38 -2.01
C LEU A 276 -4.60 10.72 -2.54
N LEU A 277 -5.72 11.25 -2.03
CA LEU A 277 -6.39 12.41 -2.61
C LEU A 277 -5.85 13.75 -2.09
N MET A 278 -5.44 13.83 -0.81
CA MET A 278 -4.96 15.09 -0.22
C MET A 278 -3.73 15.65 -0.95
N PRO A 279 -2.69 14.86 -1.30
CA PRO A 279 -1.57 15.37 -2.08
C PRO A 279 -2.00 15.91 -3.46
N PHE A 280 -2.97 15.27 -4.13
CA PHE A 280 -3.50 15.76 -5.40
C PHE A 280 -4.22 17.10 -5.22
N LEU A 281 -5.07 17.21 -4.19
CA LEU A 281 -5.80 18.43 -3.89
C LEU A 281 -4.86 19.58 -3.53
N VAL A 282 -3.88 19.34 -2.65
CA VAL A 282 -2.86 20.33 -2.29
C VAL A 282 -2.05 20.76 -3.51
N LEU A 283 -1.61 19.81 -4.34
CA LEU A 283 -0.85 20.13 -5.55
C LEU A 283 -1.67 20.98 -6.52
N ILE A 284 -2.94 20.65 -6.74
CA ILE A 284 -3.83 21.42 -7.60
C ILE A 284 -4.01 22.84 -7.04
N LEU A 285 -4.41 22.97 -5.77
CA LEU A 285 -4.68 24.26 -5.14
C LEU A 285 -3.43 25.15 -5.12
N VAL A 286 -2.28 24.62 -4.72
CA VAL A 286 -1.03 25.39 -4.72
C VAL A 286 -0.63 25.77 -6.15
N SER A 287 -0.78 24.88 -7.13
CA SER A 287 -0.51 25.20 -8.54
C SER A 287 -1.45 26.28 -9.11
N LEU A 288 -2.67 26.41 -8.56
CA LEU A 288 -3.58 27.49 -8.94
C LEU A 288 -3.07 28.86 -8.43
N VAL A 289 -2.44 28.90 -7.27
CA VAL A 289 -1.96 30.14 -6.65
C VAL A 289 -0.54 30.51 -7.10
N THR A 290 0.31 29.53 -7.40
CA THR A 290 1.69 29.78 -7.81
C THR A 290 1.81 30.21 -9.28
N ARG A 291 2.91 30.91 -9.59
CA ARG A 291 3.21 31.38 -10.95
C ARG A 291 3.40 30.19 -11.90
N ARG A 292 2.78 30.27 -13.07
CA ARG A 292 2.95 29.31 -14.17
C ARG A 292 4.42 29.25 -14.64
N GLU A 293 4.85 28.06 -15.04
CA GLU A 293 6.14 27.88 -15.73
C GLU A 293 6.10 28.54 -17.13
N ARG A 294 7.28 28.81 -17.69
CA ARG A 294 7.40 29.43 -19.01
C ARG A 294 6.79 28.53 -20.08
N GLU A 295 5.98 29.10 -20.96
CA GLU A 295 5.26 28.36 -22.00
C GLU A 295 6.20 27.57 -22.92
N GLU A 296 7.35 28.14 -23.28
CA GLU A 296 8.40 27.48 -24.08
C GLU A 296 8.90 26.16 -23.45
N VAL A 297 9.03 26.14 -22.11
CA VAL A 297 9.48 24.95 -21.38
C VAL A 297 8.40 23.88 -21.36
N LEU A 298 7.15 24.30 -21.14
CA LEU A 298 5.98 23.41 -21.13
C LEU A 298 5.76 22.81 -22.52
N ASP A 299 5.82 23.62 -23.56
CA ASP A 299 5.67 23.18 -24.94
C ASP A 299 6.74 22.17 -25.33
N ARG A 300 8.00 22.43 -24.97
CA ARG A 300 9.08 21.47 -25.19
C ARG A 300 8.86 20.16 -24.43
N TYR A 301 8.43 20.22 -23.18
CA TYR A 301 8.17 19.04 -22.34
C TYR A 301 7.04 18.17 -22.90
N PHE A 302 5.87 18.75 -23.17
CA PHE A 302 4.71 18.01 -23.67
C PHE A 302 4.88 17.58 -25.14
N ALA A 303 5.62 18.32 -25.96
CA ALA A 303 6.02 17.85 -27.28
C ALA A 303 6.87 16.58 -27.16
N LYS A 304 7.92 16.60 -26.32
CA LYS A 304 8.78 15.44 -26.08
C LYS A 304 8.00 14.22 -25.60
N MET A 305 7.10 14.40 -24.64
CA MET A 305 6.30 13.29 -24.10
C MET A 305 5.37 12.63 -25.12
N ARG A 306 4.96 13.36 -26.16
CA ARG A 306 4.03 12.89 -27.18
C ARG A 306 4.71 12.32 -28.40
N THR A 307 5.97 12.68 -28.63
CA THR A 307 6.77 12.08 -29.68
C THR A 307 6.93 10.59 -29.42
N VAL A 308 6.51 9.79 -30.40
CA VAL A 308 6.67 8.33 -30.34
C VAL A 308 8.15 8.02 -30.49
N VAL A 309 8.66 7.17 -29.59
CA VAL A 309 10.05 6.73 -29.62
C VAL A 309 10.27 5.82 -30.82
N ASP A 310 11.26 6.13 -31.64
CA ASP A 310 11.68 5.28 -32.74
C ASP A 310 12.90 4.42 -32.33
N PRO A 311 12.97 3.13 -32.70
CA PRO A 311 14.15 2.29 -32.44
C PRO A 311 15.43 2.83 -33.09
N ASP A 312 15.34 3.55 -34.21
CA ASP A 312 16.48 4.20 -34.86
C ASP A 312 16.77 5.57 -34.19
N PRO A 313 17.95 5.75 -33.56
CA PRO A 313 18.30 6.99 -32.86
C PRO A 313 18.30 8.24 -33.74
N GLU A 314 18.64 8.11 -35.03
CA GLU A 314 18.71 9.25 -35.95
C GLU A 314 17.30 9.70 -36.36
N ILE A 315 16.39 8.74 -36.57
CA ILE A 315 14.98 9.02 -36.85
C ILE A 315 14.30 9.61 -35.61
N ASP A 316 14.55 9.04 -34.42
CA ASP A 316 14.01 9.53 -33.15
C ASP A 316 14.41 10.99 -32.89
N ARG A 317 15.70 11.32 -33.11
CA ARG A 317 16.19 12.70 -32.97
C ARG A 317 15.49 13.66 -33.93
N ARG A 318 15.31 13.28 -35.20
CA ARG A 318 14.59 14.09 -36.20
C ARG A 318 13.12 14.29 -35.81
N ASN A 319 12.46 13.24 -35.33
CA ASN A 319 11.07 13.32 -34.87
C ASN A 319 10.92 14.28 -33.68
N LEU A 320 11.87 14.26 -32.74
CA LEU A 320 11.92 15.19 -31.61
C LEU A 320 12.17 16.62 -32.05
N GLU A 321 13.11 16.87 -32.95
CA GLU A 321 13.39 18.20 -33.50
C GLU A 321 12.18 18.78 -34.22
N ALA A 322 11.49 17.97 -35.03
CA ALA A 322 10.23 18.36 -35.68
C ALA A 322 9.13 18.69 -34.65
N ALA A 323 8.99 17.87 -33.60
CA ALA A 323 8.03 18.13 -32.53
C ALA A 323 8.36 19.40 -31.74
N TYR A 324 9.63 19.75 -31.54
CA TYR A 324 10.03 21.00 -30.91
C TYR A 324 9.80 22.22 -31.81
N ALA A 325 9.95 22.08 -33.13
CA ALA A 325 9.66 23.15 -34.09
C ALA A 325 8.16 23.46 -34.17
N ASN A 326 7.29 22.45 -33.96
CA ASN A 326 5.84 22.64 -33.90
C ASN A 326 5.21 21.93 -32.68
N PRO A 327 5.34 22.50 -31.46
CA PRO A 327 4.89 21.84 -30.23
C PRO A 327 3.39 21.57 -30.16
N ARG A 328 2.59 22.36 -30.89
CA ARG A 328 1.12 22.26 -30.92
C ARG A 328 0.59 21.35 -32.03
N GLN A 329 1.45 20.63 -32.75
CA GLN A 329 1.04 19.71 -33.82
C GLN A 329 0.02 18.64 -33.39
N HIS A 330 -0.02 18.28 -32.10
CA HIS A 330 -0.94 17.28 -31.55
C HIS A 330 -2.15 17.86 -30.82
N GLU A 331 -2.39 19.17 -30.89
CA GLU A 331 -3.48 19.85 -30.19
C GLU A 331 -4.87 19.32 -30.60
N SER A 332 -5.05 18.95 -31.87
CA SER A 332 -6.28 18.35 -32.39
C SER A 332 -6.65 17.01 -31.75
N ARG A 333 -5.67 16.32 -31.15
CA ARG A 333 -5.89 15.03 -30.47
C ARG A 333 -6.22 15.19 -28.98
N ARG A 334 -6.15 16.39 -28.41
CA ARG A 334 -6.50 16.63 -27.01
C ARG A 334 -7.97 16.30 -26.77
N LEU A 335 -8.26 15.72 -25.60
CA LEU A 335 -9.62 15.44 -25.16
C LEU A 335 -10.37 16.73 -24.82
N PHE A 336 -9.67 17.71 -24.22
CA PHE A 336 -10.20 19.01 -23.80
C PHE A 336 -9.43 20.16 -24.46
N PRO A 337 -9.72 20.49 -25.74
CA PRO A 337 -9.05 21.58 -26.44
C PRO A 337 -9.23 22.93 -25.72
N GLY A 338 -8.18 23.77 -25.71
CA GLY A 338 -8.21 25.09 -25.07
C GLY A 338 -8.05 25.09 -23.54
N THR A 339 -7.91 23.92 -22.92
CA THR A 339 -7.64 23.80 -21.47
C THR A 339 -6.16 23.50 -21.19
N ASP A 340 -5.73 23.68 -19.94
CA ASP A 340 -4.39 23.30 -19.49
C ASP A 340 -4.21 21.75 -19.38
N TRP A 341 -5.23 20.96 -19.71
CA TRP A 341 -5.16 19.49 -19.65
C TRP A 341 -4.61 18.88 -20.94
N GLU A 342 -3.68 17.94 -20.77
CA GLU A 342 -2.92 17.32 -21.86
C GLU A 342 -3.38 15.89 -22.17
N PHE A 343 -4.55 15.48 -21.66
CA PHE A 343 -5.19 14.21 -22.00
C PHE A 343 -5.43 14.10 -23.51
N VAL A 344 -5.06 12.97 -24.09
CA VAL A 344 -5.17 12.69 -25.53
C VAL A 344 -6.24 11.63 -25.76
N ARG A 345 -6.98 11.74 -26.86
CA ARG A 345 -7.93 10.69 -27.27
C ARG A 345 -7.19 9.38 -27.58
N PRO A 346 -7.65 8.23 -27.04
CA PRO A 346 -7.04 6.94 -27.31
C PRO A 346 -7.15 6.60 -28.80
N ARG A 347 -6.11 5.99 -29.37
CA ARG A 347 -6.12 5.50 -30.75
C ARG A 347 -6.91 4.21 -30.82
N ARG A 348 -7.34 3.85 -32.03
CA ARG A 348 -7.95 2.54 -32.29
C ARG A 348 -7.06 1.38 -31.84
N ILE A 349 -5.75 1.48 -32.05
CA ILE A 349 -4.80 0.47 -31.60
C ILE A 349 -4.74 0.36 -30.07
N ASP A 350 -4.85 1.48 -29.35
CA ASP A 350 -4.83 1.49 -27.89
C ASP A 350 -6.11 0.82 -27.36
N VAL A 351 -7.28 1.09 -27.96
CA VAL A 351 -8.57 0.47 -27.61
C VAL A 351 -8.59 -1.03 -27.93
N VAL A 352 -8.16 -1.42 -29.13
CA VAL A 352 -8.10 -2.84 -29.54
C VAL A 352 -7.13 -3.60 -28.65
N GLY A 353 -5.94 -3.04 -28.37
CA GLY A 353 -4.98 -3.63 -27.45
C GLY A 353 -5.57 -3.84 -26.06
N PHE A 354 -6.25 -2.84 -25.51
CA PHE A 354 -6.94 -2.96 -24.22
C PHE A 354 -7.99 -4.10 -24.22
N LEU A 355 -8.85 -4.17 -25.25
CA LEU A 355 -9.86 -5.22 -25.35
C LEU A 355 -9.24 -6.62 -25.47
N ILE A 356 -8.15 -6.77 -26.23
CA ILE A 356 -7.40 -8.03 -26.32
C ILE A 356 -6.83 -8.40 -24.96
N SER A 357 -6.17 -7.47 -24.26
CA SER A 357 -5.62 -7.73 -22.93
C SER A 357 -6.69 -8.17 -21.94
N VAL A 358 -7.85 -7.51 -21.92
CA VAL A 358 -9.00 -7.91 -21.10
C VAL A 358 -9.47 -9.32 -21.46
N GLY A 359 -9.58 -9.63 -22.75
CA GLY A 359 -9.94 -10.98 -23.22
C GLY A 359 -8.94 -12.06 -22.77
N VAL A 360 -7.64 -11.79 -22.85
CA VAL A 360 -6.59 -12.69 -22.37
C VAL A 360 -6.68 -12.90 -20.85
N CYS A 361 -6.94 -11.84 -20.07
CA CYS A 361 -7.16 -11.97 -18.63
C CYS A 361 -8.35 -12.89 -18.32
N PHE A 362 -9.48 -12.72 -18.99
CA PHE A 362 -10.64 -13.60 -18.82
C PHE A 362 -10.33 -15.05 -19.22
N LEU A 363 -9.54 -15.25 -20.28
CA LEU A 363 -9.10 -16.59 -20.70
C LEU A 363 -8.23 -17.26 -19.63
N ILE A 364 -7.26 -16.54 -19.06
CA ILE A 364 -6.40 -17.06 -17.99
C ILE A 364 -7.21 -17.40 -16.75
N VAL A 365 -8.10 -16.49 -16.31
CA VAL A 365 -8.98 -16.72 -15.16
C VAL A 365 -9.91 -17.92 -15.41
N GLY A 366 -10.47 -18.03 -16.62
CA GLY A 366 -11.30 -19.16 -17.01
C GLY A 366 -10.54 -20.49 -17.00
N LEU A 367 -9.29 -20.50 -17.49
CA LEU A 367 -8.43 -21.68 -17.47
C LEU A 367 -8.05 -22.08 -16.04
N LEU A 368 -7.75 -21.11 -15.17
CA LEU A 368 -7.52 -21.38 -13.74
C LEU A 368 -8.77 -21.95 -13.06
N ALA A 369 -9.95 -21.42 -13.35
CA ALA A 369 -11.21 -21.95 -12.83
C ALA A 369 -11.49 -23.38 -13.31
N LEU A 370 -11.22 -23.67 -14.59
CA LEU A 370 -11.30 -25.03 -15.15
C LEU A 370 -10.34 -25.98 -14.46
N LEU A 371 -9.08 -25.60 -14.30
CA LEU A 371 -8.07 -26.41 -13.60
C LEU A 371 -8.45 -26.66 -12.13
N ALA A 372 -9.00 -25.65 -11.45
CA ALA A 372 -9.48 -25.81 -10.09
C ALA A 372 -10.64 -26.83 -10.00
N GLY A 373 -11.53 -26.86 -10.99
CA GLY A 373 -12.63 -27.84 -11.07
C GLY A 373 -12.21 -29.26 -11.46
N VAL A 374 -11.03 -29.47 -12.06
CA VAL A 374 -10.49 -30.81 -12.36
C VAL A 374 -9.95 -31.50 -11.10
N GLY A 375 -9.63 -30.74 -10.05
CA GLY A 375 -9.13 -31.25 -8.77
C GLY A 375 -10.19 -31.42 -7.67
N SER A 376 -11.46 -31.12 -7.94
CA SER A 376 -12.59 -31.26 -7.00
C SER A 376 -13.41 -32.51 -7.25
#